data_AF-R7ZU98-F1
#
_entry.id   AF-R7ZU98-F1
#
_cell.length_a   1.000
_cell.length_b   1.000
_cell.length_c   1.000
_cell.angle_alpha   90.00
_cell.angle_beta   90.00
_cell.angle_gamma   90.00
#
_symmetry.space_group_name_H-M   'P 1'
#
loop_
_entity.id
_entity.type
_entity.pdbx_description
1 polymer ?
#
loop_
_entity_poly.entity_id
_entity_poly.type
_entity_poly.pdbx_seq_one_letter_code
_entity_poly.pdbx_strand_id
1 'polypeptide(L)' 'MSNTIIIHTETREQEDALKAFAKALKIRFEVAKEKSYDPDFETKIQESREQYKKGEFISIEKKEIKSFLGLE' A
#
# COMPACT_ATOMS: atom_id res chain seq x y z
N MET A 1 16.33 -24.64 -5.96
CA MET A 1 15.52 -23.62 -5.25
C MET A 1 15.08 -22.59 -6.28
N SER A 2 13.81 -22.21 -6.30
CA SER A 2 13.26 -21.22 -7.23
C SER A 2 12.96 -19.94 -6.47
N ASN A 3 13.54 -18.82 -6.91
CA ASN A 3 13.32 -17.50 -6.32
C ASN A 3 12.32 -16.70 -7.17
N THR A 4 11.44 -15.94 -6.54
CA THR A 4 10.54 -15.00 -7.22
C THR A 4 11.27 -13.67 -7.44
N ILE A 5 11.22 -13.14 -8.66
CA ILE A 5 11.77 -11.83 -9.01
C ILE A 5 10.60 -10.87 -9.22
N ILE A 6 10.61 -9.73 -8.53
CA ILE A 6 9.61 -8.66 -8.67
C ILE A 6 10.29 -7.48 -9.35
N ILE A 7 9.70 -6.97 -10.44
CA ILE A 7 10.23 -5.85 -11.23
C ILE A 7 9.20 -4.72 -11.18
N HIS A 8 9.63 -3.55 -10.70
CA HIS A 8 8.80 -2.35 -10.63
C HIS A 8 9.00 -1.52 -11.90
N THR A 9 7.94 -1.35 -12.70
CA THR A 9 7.96 -0.54 -13.92
C THR A 9 7.42 0.86 -13.65
N GLU A 10 8.05 1.88 -14.23
CA GLU A 10 7.66 3.29 -14.11
C GLU A 10 6.89 3.79 -15.34
N THR A 11 7.06 3.14 -16.51
CA THR A 11 6.40 3.54 -17.77
C THR A 11 5.71 2.37 -18.46
N ARG A 12 4.76 2.71 -19.35
CA ARG A 12 4.04 1.72 -20.17
C ARG A 12 4.98 0.99 -21.12
N GLU A 13 5.99 1.68 -21.68
CA GLU A 13 6.98 1.02 -22.54
C GLU A 13 7.78 -0.06 -21.79
N GLN A 14 8.14 0.19 -20.52
CA GLN A 14 8.84 -0.81 -19.70
C GLN A 14 7.94 -2.03 -19.43
N GLU A 15 6.66 -1.81 -19.12
CA GLU A 15 5.69 -2.89 -18.92
C GLU A 15 5.53 -3.75 -20.18
N ASP A 16 5.39 -3.12 -21.35
CA ASP A 16 5.23 -3.82 -22.62
C ASP A 16 6.48 -4.59 -23.03
N ALA A 17 7.67 -4.02 -22.80
CA ALA A 17 8.94 -4.71 -23.05
C ALA A 17 9.10 -5.96 -22.17
N LEU A 18 8.79 -5.88 -20.87
CA LEU A 18 8.88 -7.02 -19.95
C LEU A 18 7.86 -8.12 -20.29
N LYS A 19 6.63 -7.74 -20.66
CA LYS A 19 5.62 -8.70 -21.15
C LYS A 19 6.10 -9.43 -22.40
N ALA A 20 6.67 -8.72 -23.36
CA ALA A 20 7.20 -9.31 -24.58
C ALA A 20 8.37 -10.27 -24.28
N PHE A 21 9.30 -9.85 -23.42
CA PHE A 21 10.42 -10.67 -22.97
C PHE A 21 9.97 -11.96 -22.28
N ALA A 22 9.06 -11.86 -21.30
CA ALA A 22 8.55 -13.02 -20.57
C ALA A 22 7.80 -14.00 -21.50
N LYS A 23 6.99 -13.48 -22.44
CA LYS A 23 6.31 -14.30 -23.46
C LYS A 23 7.30 -15.02 -24.37
N ALA A 24 8.34 -14.33 -24.86
CA ALA A 24 9.34 -14.90 -25.75
C ALA A 24 10.08 -16.08 -25.08
N LEU A 25 10.35 -15.96 -23.77
CA LEU A 25 11.00 -17.00 -22.99
C LEU A 25 10.02 -18.04 -22.39
N LYS A 26 8.73 -17.94 -22.69
CA LYS A 26 7.66 -18.80 -22.13
C LYS A 26 7.65 -18.82 -20.60
N ILE A 27 8.03 -17.70 -19.99
CA ILE A 27 8.00 -17.50 -18.54
C ILE A 27 6.57 -17.14 -18.14
N ARG A 28 6.04 -17.78 -17.10
CA ARG A 28 4.76 -17.39 -16.50
C ARG A 28 4.97 -16.11 -15.69
N PHE A 29 4.10 -15.11 -15.91
CA PHE A 29 4.13 -13.85 -15.19
C PHE A 29 2.70 -13.41 -14.85
N GLU A 30 2.60 -12.56 -13.83
CA GLU A 30 1.35 -11.94 -13.38
C GLU A 30 1.55 -10.43 -13.37
N VAL A 31 0.56 -9.69 -13.87
CA VAL A 31 0.54 -8.23 -13.72
C VAL A 31 -0.23 -7.95 -12.44
N ALA A 32 0.50 -7.78 -11.35
CA ALA A 32 -0.08 -7.23 -10.13
C ALA A 32 -0.47 -5.79 -10.44
N LYS A 33 -1.77 -5.52 -10.56
CA LYS A 33 -2.24 -4.15 -10.41
C LYS A 33 -1.77 -3.72 -9.04
N GLU A 34 -1.05 -2.60 -8.98
CA GLU A 34 -0.74 -1.95 -7.72
C GLU A 34 -2.05 -1.94 -6.94
N LYS A 35 -2.05 -2.50 -5.72
CA LYS A 35 -3.18 -2.31 -4.82
C LYS A 35 -3.20 -0.81 -4.56
N SER A 36 -3.91 -0.07 -5.42
CA SER A 36 -4.30 1.30 -5.14
C SER A 36 -4.82 1.25 -3.72
N TYR A 37 -4.20 2.04 -2.85
CA TYR A 37 -4.65 2.12 -1.46
C TYR A 37 -6.16 2.25 -1.48
N ASP A 38 -6.84 1.49 -0.61
CA ASP A 38 -8.28 1.52 -0.54
C ASP A 38 -8.73 3.00 -0.52
N PRO A 39 -9.51 3.47 -1.50
CA PRO A 39 -9.90 4.88 -1.57
C PRO A 39 -10.58 5.37 -0.28
N ASP A 40 -11.25 4.46 0.45
CA ASP A 40 -11.85 4.75 1.74
C ASP A 40 -10.78 4.94 2.82
N PHE A 41 -9.65 4.22 2.74
CA PHE A 41 -8.51 4.43 3.63
C PHE A 41 -7.85 5.79 3.37
N GLU A 42 -7.61 6.16 2.10
CA GLU A 42 -7.06 7.47 1.77
C GLU A 42 -7.95 8.60 2.29
N THR A 43 -9.26 8.50 2.06
CA THR A 43 -10.27 9.45 2.54
C THR A 43 -10.22 9.61 4.06
N LYS A 44 -10.17 8.49 4.82
CA LYS A 44 -10.07 8.51 6.29
C LYS A 44 -8.79 9.18 6.79
N ILE A 45 -7.66 8.97 6.12
CA ILE A 45 -6.39 9.60 6.49
C ILE A 45 -6.44 11.11 6.23
N GLN A 46 -7.03 11.54 5.11
CA GLN A 46 -7.21 12.97 4.82
C GLN A 46 -8.11 13.63 5.88
N GLU A 47 -9.24 12.99 6.21
CA GLU A 47 -10.14 13.45 7.26
C GLU A 47 -9.43 13.58 8.61
N SER A 48 -8.68 12.55 9.02
CA SER A 48 -7.90 12.56 10.27
C SER A 48 -6.89 13.71 10.34
N ARG A 49 -6.25 14.06 9.22
CA ARG A 49 -5.33 15.20 9.15
C ARG A 49 -6.05 16.53 9.34
N GLU A 50 -7.25 16.69 8.78
CA GLU A 50 -8.05 17.89 8.98
C GLU A 50 -8.60 18.00 10.41
N GLN A 51 -9.05 16.90 11.00
CA GLN A 51 -9.45 16.84 12.41
C GLN A 51 -8.29 17.27 13.32
N TYR A 52 -7.08 16.78 13.08
CA TYR A 52 -5.90 17.18 13.84
C TYR A 52 -5.61 18.69 13.74
N LYS A 53 -5.69 19.28 12.54
CA LYS A 53 -5.53 20.73 12.33
C LYS A 53 -6.59 21.55 13.06
N LYS A 54 -7.82 21.03 13.16
CA LYS A 54 -8.94 21.67 13.89
C LYS A 54 -8.86 21.48 15.41
N GLY A 55 -7.92 20.67 15.90
CA GLY A 55 -7.83 20.32 17.33
C GLY A 55 -8.84 19.23 17.76
N GLU A 56 -9.45 18.53 16.80
CA GLU A 56 -10.39 17.44 17.02
C GLU A 56 -9.63 16.12 17.24
N PHE A 57 -8.75 16.08 18.25
CA PHE A 57 -7.99 14.89 18.61
C PHE A 57 -7.89 14.73 20.12
N ILE A 58 -7.60 13.50 20.55
CA ILE A 58 -7.26 13.17 21.93
C ILE A 58 -5.79 12.74 22.00
N SER A 59 -5.07 13.23 22.99
CA SER A 59 -3.71 12.79 23.31
C SER A 59 -3.77 11.87 24.52
N ILE A 60 -3.03 10.76 24.45
CA ILE A 60 -3.03 9.72 25.46
C ILE A 60 -1.58 9.38 25.77
N GLU A 61 -1.25 9.15 27.04
CA GLU A 61 0.09 8.69 27.38
C GLU A 61 0.32 7.26 26.88
N LYS A 62 1.55 6.96 26.45
CA LYS A 62 1.91 5.64 25.91
C LYS A 62 1.57 4.48 26.86
N LYS A 63 1.67 4.72 28.17
CA LYS A 63 1.36 3.73 29.21
C LYS A 63 -0.13 3.37 29.28
N GLU A 64 -1.02 4.24 28.80
CA GLU A 64 -2.48 4.10 28.90
C GLU A 64 -3.13 3.56 27.62
N ILE A 65 -2.35 3.36 26.54
CA ILE A 65 -2.87 2.91 25.23
C ILE A 65 -3.67 1.60 25.34
N LYS A 66 -3.22 0.64 26.16
CA LYS A 66 -3.91 -0.66 26.30
C LYS A 66 -5.29 -0.51 26.92
N SER A 67 -5.39 0.24 28.01
CA SER A 67 -6.64 0.54 28.70
C SER A 67 -7.60 1.31 27.80
N PHE A 68 -7.09 2.34 27.10
CA PHE A 68 -7.87 3.13 26.15
C PHE A 68 -8.48 2.29 25.02
N LEU A 69 -7.73 1.30 24.51
CA LEU A 69 -8.19 0.41 23.45
C LEU A 69 -9.03 -0.78 23.97
N GLY A 70 -9.25 -0.90 25.28
CA GLY A 70 -9.99 -2.02 25.88
C GLY A 70 -9.29 -3.37 25.72
N LEU A 71 -7.96 -3.38 25.74
CA LEU A 71 -7.11 -4.57 25.52
C LEU A 71 -6.51 -5.12 26.83
N GLU A 72 -7.09 -4.79 27.98
CA GLU A 72 -6.67 -5.25 29.31
C GLU A 72 -7.34 -6.55 29.74
#